data_AF-A0A1Q9P6E7-F1
#
_entry.id   AF-A0A1Q9P6E7-F1
#
_cell.length_a   1.000
_cell.length_b   1.000
_cell.length_c   1.000
_cell.angle_alpha   90.00
_cell.angle_beta   90.00
_cell.angle_gamma   90.00
#
_symmetry.space_group_name_H-M   'P 1'
#
loop_
_entity.id
_entity.type
_entity.pdbx_description
1 polymer ?
#
loop_
_entity_poly.entity_id
_entity_poly.type
_entity_poly.pdbx_seq_one_letter_code
_entity_poly.pdbx_strand_id
1 'polypeptide(L)'
;MQVNPIKTRIITQEDNIIDVILKGIEDAGLELEDNDILAVAETPLGTTEGRLVVLSDVNPSEEATVLAHKFEMLPEVAELVVQEADEILGGIPHVVLTIKNNT
;
A
#
# COMPACT_ATOMS: atom_id res chain seq x y z
N MET A 1 28.50 4.15 -0.74
CA MET A 1 27.03 4.08 -0.69
C MET A 1 26.63 4.19 0.77
N GLN A 2 25.88 5.24 1.12
CA GLN A 2 25.35 5.47 2.46
C GLN A 2 23.83 5.36 2.38
N VAL A 3 23.20 4.76 3.39
CA VAL A 3 21.75 4.67 3.50
C VAL A 3 21.37 5.29 4.83
N ASN A 4 20.64 6.40 4.78
CA ASN A 4 20.22 7.14 5.97
C ASN A 4 18.73 6.89 6.20
N PRO A 5 18.33 6.37 7.38
CA PRO A 5 16.91 6.23 7.71
C PRO A 5 16.31 7.62 8.03
N ILE A 6 15.16 7.92 7.42
CA ILE A 6 14.40 9.14 7.72
C ILE A 6 13.27 8.77 8.67
N LYS A 7 13.34 9.28 9.91
CA LYS A 7 12.29 9.08 10.90
C LYS A 7 11.18 10.10 10.68
N THR A 8 9.95 9.63 10.62
CA THR A 8 8.74 10.45 10.53
C THR A 8 7.84 10.20 11.74
N ARG A 9 6.89 11.10 11.96
CA ARG A 9 5.70 10.78 12.78
C ARG A 9 4.78 9.81 12.03
N ILE A 10 3.70 9.38 12.67
CA ILE A 10 2.62 8.66 12.00
C ILE A 10 2.07 9.56 10.87
N ILE A 11 2.00 8.99 9.67
CA ILE A 11 1.43 9.62 8.46
C ILE A 11 -0.06 9.30 8.41
N THR A 12 -0.84 10.30 8.01
CA THR A 12 -2.30 10.31 7.95
C THR A 12 -2.77 10.70 6.54
N GLN A 13 -4.07 10.60 6.25
CA GLN A 13 -4.61 10.89 4.92
C GLN A 13 -4.55 12.37 4.55
N GLU A 14 -4.43 13.21 5.57
CA GLU A 14 -4.43 14.67 5.53
C GLU A 14 -3.02 15.23 5.26
N ASP A 15 -2.03 14.36 5.25
CA ASP A 15 -0.63 14.74 5.08
C ASP A 15 -0.23 14.85 3.62
N ASN A 16 0.62 15.83 3.34
CA ASN A 16 1.48 15.80 2.17
C ASN A 16 2.73 14.98 2.51
N ILE A 17 2.92 13.85 1.80
CA ILE A 17 4.05 12.95 2.08
C ILE A 17 5.42 13.62 1.90
N ILE A 18 5.56 14.55 0.95
CA ILE A 18 6.81 15.24 0.70
C ILE A 18 7.16 16.14 1.88
N ASP A 19 6.19 16.90 2.40
CA ASP A 19 6.41 17.78 3.55
C ASP A 19 6.84 16.98 4.79
N VAL A 20 6.23 15.81 5.02
CA VAL A 20 6.59 14.94 6.15
C VAL A 20 8.00 14.38 6.00
N ILE A 21 8.39 13.96 4.79
CA ILE A 21 9.74 13.44 4.51
C ILE A 21 10.79 14.54 4.65
N LEU A 22 10.56 15.72 4.06
CA LEU A 22 11.47 16.87 4.16
C LEU A 22 11.68 17.28 5.61
N LYS A 23 10.61 17.26 6.42
CA LYS A 23 10.73 17.52 7.85
C LYS A 23 11.60 16.48 8.57
N GLY A 24 11.43 15.20 8.24
CA GLY A 24 12.26 14.13 8.80
C GLY A 24 13.74 14.23 8.40
N ILE A 25 14.03 14.69 7.19
CA ILE A 25 15.40 14.95 6.71
C ILE A 25 16.03 16.11 7.49
N GLU A 26 15.29 17.21 7.63
CA GLU A 26 15.71 18.38 8.43
C GLU A 26 16.00 17.97 9.88
N ASP A 27 15.09 17.23 10.52
CA ASP A 27 15.22 16.78 11.91
C ASP A 27 16.40 15.81 12.11
N ALA A 28 16.82 15.11 11.06
CA ALA A 28 18.01 14.26 11.05
C ALA A 28 19.31 15.04 10.82
N GLY A 29 19.23 16.36 10.56
CA GLY A 29 20.38 17.19 10.23
C GLY A 29 21.04 16.79 8.90
N LEU A 30 20.24 16.27 7.96
CA LEU A 30 20.70 15.86 6.63
C LEU A 30 20.33 16.93 5.60
N GLU A 31 21.12 17.02 4.54
CA GLU A 31 20.83 17.80 3.35
C GLU A 31 20.74 16.85 2.15
N LEU A 32 19.82 17.12 1.23
CA LEU A 32 19.72 16.36 -0.02
C LEU A 32 20.71 16.92 -1.03
N GLU A 33 21.46 16.03 -1.66
CA GLU A 33 22.40 16.37 -2.73
C GLU A 33 21.88 15.90 -4.09
N ASP A 34 22.42 16.50 -5.16
CA ASP A 34 22.13 16.06 -6.53
C ASP A 34 22.50 14.58 -6.68
N ASN A 35 21.58 13.82 -7.29
CA ASN A 35 21.66 12.36 -7.49
C ASN A 35 21.38 11.49 -6.25
N ASP A 36 20.93 12.06 -5.14
CA ASP A 36 20.35 11.27 -4.04
C ASP A 36 19.06 10.56 -4.48
N ILE A 37 18.80 9.40 -3.85
CA ILE A 37 17.61 8.59 -4.09
C ILE A 37 16.78 8.57 -2.80
N LEU A 38 15.55 9.07 -2.91
CA LEU A 38 14.54 8.91 -1.87
C LEU A 38 13.77 7.61 -2.11
N ALA A 39 13.97 6.63 -1.22
CA ALA A 39 13.18 5.42 -1.19
C ALA A 39 12.00 5.60 -0.21
N VAL A 40 10.79 5.48 -0.72
CA VAL A 40 9.55 5.61 0.07
C VAL A 40 8.82 4.27 0.04
N ALA A 41 8.36 3.81 1.19
CA ALA A 41 7.51 2.63 1.25
C ALA A 41 6.13 2.93 0.64
N GLU A 42 5.49 1.92 0.07
CA GLU A 42 4.15 2.05 -0.52
C GLU A 42 3.11 2.51 0.51
N THR A 43 3.12 1.93 1.71
CA THR A 43 2.09 2.18 2.74
C THR A 43 1.89 3.65 3.11
N PRO A 44 2.93 4.45 3.45
CA PRO A 44 2.75 5.87 3.73
C PRO A 44 2.28 6.66 2.51
N LEU A 45 2.71 6.31 1.30
CA LEU A 45 2.26 6.95 0.07
C LEU A 45 0.77 6.68 -0.16
N GLY A 46 0.36 5.39 -0.15
CA GLY A 46 -1.04 5.00 -0.29
C GLY A 46 -1.95 5.60 0.78
N THR A 47 -1.43 5.81 2.00
CA THR A 47 -2.16 6.50 3.07
C THR A 47 -2.49 7.94 2.68
N THR A 48 -1.51 8.71 2.21
CA THR A 48 -1.71 10.11 1.76
C THR A 48 -2.51 10.21 0.46
N GLU A 49 -2.53 9.16 -0.35
CA GLU A 49 -3.35 9.08 -1.58
C GLU A 49 -4.81 8.66 -1.30
N GLY A 50 -5.20 8.52 -0.02
CA GLY A 50 -6.57 8.18 0.34
C GLY A 50 -6.93 6.71 0.09
N ARG A 51 -5.96 5.80 0.03
CA ARG A 51 -6.17 4.36 -0.24
C ARG A 51 -6.56 3.54 1.00
N LEU A 52 -6.84 4.17 2.14
CA LEU A 52 -7.33 3.44 3.31
C LEU A 52 -8.80 3.06 3.14
N VAL A 53 -9.11 1.80 3.44
CA VAL A 53 -10.47 1.26 3.41
C VAL A 53 -10.82 0.70 4.78
N VAL A 54 -12.01 1.01 5.28
CA VAL A 54 -12.56 0.40 6.48
C VAL A 54 -13.17 -0.95 6.07
N LEU A 55 -12.54 -2.04 6.52
CA LEU A 55 -12.91 -3.39 6.05
C LEU A 55 -14.38 -3.76 6.33
N SER A 56 -14.96 -3.27 7.43
CA SER A 56 -16.38 -3.51 7.76
C SER A 56 -17.38 -2.87 6.80
N ASP A 57 -16.92 -1.90 5.99
CA ASP A 57 -17.77 -1.16 5.06
C ASP A 57 -17.71 -1.77 3.65
N VAL A 58 -16.86 -2.78 3.45
CA VAL A 58 -16.72 -3.51 2.19
C VAL A 58 -17.84 -4.55 2.09
N ASN A 59 -18.62 -4.51 1.02
CA ASN A 59 -19.66 -5.49 0.74
C ASN A 59 -19.18 -6.50 -0.31
N PRO A 60 -18.88 -7.77 0.05
CA PRO A 60 -18.33 -8.75 -0.87
C PRO A 60 -19.30 -9.11 -2.01
N SER A 61 -18.76 -9.17 -3.23
CA SER A 61 -19.45 -9.72 -4.39
C SER A 61 -19.52 -11.26 -4.36
N GLU A 62 -20.31 -11.86 -5.25
CA GLU A 62 -20.35 -13.31 -5.42
C GLU A 62 -18.97 -13.85 -5.85
N GLU A 63 -18.30 -13.14 -6.76
CA GLU A 63 -16.94 -13.48 -7.22
C GLU A 63 -15.94 -13.46 -6.05
N ALA A 64 -15.94 -12.39 -5.26
CA ALA A 64 -15.10 -12.28 -4.07
C ALA A 64 -15.39 -13.38 -3.04
N THR A 65 -16.66 -13.75 -2.85
CA THR A 65 -17.06 -14.82 -1.93
C THR A 65 -16.50 -16.18 -2.39
N VAL A 66 -16.58 -16.48 -3.69
CA VAL A 66 -16.00 -17.71 -4.26
C VAL A 66 -14.48 -17.70 -4.13
N LEU A 67 -13.83 -16.58 -4.41
CA LEU A 67 -12.38 -16.41 -4.26
C LEU A 67 -11.93 -16.60 -2.81
N ALA A 68 -12.65 -15.99 -1.87
CA ALA A 68 -12.41 -16.07 -0.44
C ALA A 68 -12.48 -17.50 0.07
N HIS A 69 -13.52 -18.24 -0.31
CA HIS A 69 -13.64 -19.66 0.04
C HIS A 69 -12.50 -20.49 -0.57
N LYS A 70 -12.15 -20.26 -1.84
CA LYS A 70 -11.12 -21.02 -2.55
C LYS A 70 -9.72 -20.85 -1.92
N PHE A 71 -9.41 -19.65 -1.45
CA PHE A 71 -8.09 -19.31 -0.92
C PHE A 71 -8.11 -18.99 0.59
N GLU A 72 -9.14 -19.43 1.32
CA GLU A 72 -9.22 -19.30 2.78
C GLU A 72 -8.94 -17.88 3.31
N MET A 73 -9.49 -16.85 2.64
CA MET A 73 -9.35 -15.45 3.04
C MET A 73 -10.68 -14.83 3.44
N LEU A 74 -10.63 -13.66 4.07
CA LEU A 74 -11.83 -12.90 4.39
C LEU A 74 -12.53 -12.44 3.10
N PRO A 75 -13.86 -12.60 2.97
CA PRO A 75 -14.62 -12.12 1.81
C PRO A 75 -14.39 -10.64 1.48
N GLU A 76 -14.25 -9.80 2.51
CA GLU A 76 -14.01 -8.37 2.36
C GLU A 76 -12.61 -8.09 1.80
N VAL A 77 -11.60 -8.88 2.17
CA VAL A 77 -10.25 -8.78 1.60
C VAL A 77 -10.25 -9.28 0.16
N ALA A 78 -10.94 -10.39 -0.13
CA ALA A 78 -11.09 -10.91 -1.48
C ALA A 78 -11.76 -9.89 -2.41
N GLU A 79 -12.75 -9.14 -1.91
CA GLU A 79 -13.40 -8.07 -2.67
C GLU A 79 -12.40 -6.97 -3.05
N LEU A 80 -11.55 -6.54 -2.12
CA LEU A 80 -10.49 -5.57 -2.44
C LEU A 80 -9.50 -6.10 -3.48
N VAL A 81 -9.18 -7.40 -3.43
CA VAL A 81 -8.35 -8.05 -4.45
C VAL A 81 -9.05 -8.02 -5.82
N VAL A 82 -10.33 -8.37 -5.89
CA VAL A 82 -11.12 -8.35 -7.14
C VAL A 82 -11.23 -6.94 -7.71
N GLN A 83 -11.39 -5.92 -6.86
CA GLN A 83 -11.49 -4.52 -7.29
C GLN A 83 -10.17 -3.97 -7.84
N GLU A 84 -9.05 -4.36 -7.25
CA GLU A 84 -7.73 -3.84 -7.65
C GLU A 84 -7.06 -4.67 -8.75
N ALA A 85 -7.32 -5.97 -8.87
CA ALA A 85 -6.71 -6.82 -9.88
C ALA A 85 -7.32 -6.62 -11.27
N ASP A 86 -6.48 -6.63 -12.32
CA ASP A 86 -6.97 -6.74 -13.70
C ASP A 86 -7.14 -8.22 -14.10
N GLU A 87 -6.32 -9.11 -13.54
CA GLU A 87 -6.42 -10.57 -13.74
C GLU A 87 -6.03 -11.32 -12.46
N ILE A 88 -6.74 -12.41 -12.17
CA ILE A 88 -6.42 -13.34 -11.07
C ILE A 88 -5.80 -14.61 -11.67
N LEU A 89 -4.52 -14.84 -11.39
CA LEU A 89 -3.77 -15.98 -11.94
C LEU A 89 -3.95 -17.26 -11.13
N GLY A 90 -4.21 -17.14 -9.83
CA GLY A 90 -4.32 -18.27 -8.91
C GLY A 90 -3.77 -17.95 -7.53
N GLY A 91 -3.45 -18.98 -6.75
CA GLY A 91 -3.00 -18.78 -5.38
C GLY A 91 -2.86 -20.07 -4.59
N ILE A 92 -2.57 -19.90 -3.31
CA ILE A 92 -2.58 -20.93 -2.27
C ILE A 92 -3.43 -20.42 -1.10
N PRO A 93 -3.74 -21.21 -0.06
CA PRO A 93 -4.42 -20.68 1.11
C PRO A 93 -3.74 -19.40 1.63
N HIS A 94 -4.56 -18.38 1.86
CA HIS A 94 -4.23 -17.02 2.30
C HIS A 94 -3.46 -16.13 1.31
N VAL A 95 -3.17 -16.59 0.09
CA VAL A 95 -2.40 -15.81 -0.90
C VAL A 95 -3.00 -15.93 -2.29
N VAL A 96 -3.25 -14.80 -2.93
CA VAL A 96 -3.72 -14.73 -4.32
C VAL A 96 -2.70 -13.95 -5.15
N LEU A 97 -2.32 -14.51 -6.29
CA LEU A 97 -1.48 -13.87 -7.29
C LEU A 97 -2.36 -13.21 -8.34
N THR A 98 -2.10 -11.93 -8.59
CA THR A 98 -2.85 -11.09 -9.52
C THR A 98 -1.92 -10.31 -10.44
N ILE A 99 -2.46 -9.82 -11.55
CA ILE A 99 -1.79 -8.84 -12.43
C ILE A 99 -2.50 -7.50 -12.28
N LYS A 100 -1.72 -6.42 -12.24
CA LYS A 100 -2.24 -5.05 -12.32
C LYS A 100 -1.39 -4.23 -13.28
N ASN A 101 -2.02 -3.51 -14.21
CA ASN A 101 -1.36 -2.72 -15.24
C ASN A 101 -0.41 -3.52 -16.15
N ASN A 102 -0.69 -4.81 -16.37
CA ASN A 102 0.16 -5.75 -17.12
C ASN A 102 1.59 -5.92 -16.56
N THR A 103 1.77 -5.72 -15.26
CA THR A 103 3.01 -5.95 -14.50
C THR A 103 2.72 -6.76 -13.26
#